data_AF-A0A2E2YLA8-F1
#
_entry.id   AF-A0A2E2YLA8-F1
#
_cell.length_a   1.000
_cell.length_b   1.000
_cell.length_c   1.000
_cell.angle_alpha   90.00
_cell.angle_beta   90.00
_cell.angle_gamma   90.00
#
_symmetry.space_group_name_H-M   'P 1'
#
loop_
_entity.id
_entity.type
_entity.pdbx_description
1 polymer ?
#
loop_
_entity_poly.entity_id
_entity_poly.type
_entity_poly.pdbx_seq_one_letter_code
_entity_poly.pdbx_strand_id
1 'polypeptide(L)'
;MRSFYFYNFCTPASKKFSGISGCVFAVAYFNNTHNLPINKSKKLSLQHVIIDDNEQECSNQLYNKFVFWRPMPFIELHVHTKAGSADSSISVDALGKHASEQGTGAILVAEHWRVWTEWEQSGFEAQWGVKLFAALEQTTDEGHFIVIGPQSGETLPSTASKLLEYTKNNQYFVIWAHPFRHFFDAVGASRPPFAMDATLEELAAHPTFSLVDAIEIENAGCTERENSLALEVSQLLTKPVTVGSDAHDVEHIGARRLPIPEIPQDTTELLELIQSLSLENMPNLGQ
;
A
#
# COMPACT_ATOMS: atom_id res chain seq x y z
N MET A 1 10.88 10.63 16.81
CA MET A 1 10.67 12.09 16.60
C MET A 1 11.87 12.68 15.89
N ARG A 2 11.74 13.09 14.62
CA ARG A 2 12.79 13.86 13.93
C ARG A 2 12.52 15.33 14.19
N SER A 3 13.38 15.99 14.97
CA SER A 3 13.33 17.43 15.18
C SER A 3 13.77 18.14 13.90
N PHE A 4 12.90 18.96 13.32
CA PHE A 4 13.28 19.90 12.26
C PHE A 4 13.93 21.11 12.92
N TYR A 5 15.21 21.36 12.63
CA TYR A 5 15.87 22.59 13.03
C TYR A 5 15.66 23.65 11.94
N PHE A 6 14.93 24.70 12.29
CA PHE A 6 14.89 25.93 11.50
C PHE A 6 16.16 26.71 11.76
N TYR A 7 17.04 26.85 10.76
CA TYR A 7 18.12 27.83 10.82
C TYR A 7 17.66 29.13 10.17
N ASN A 8 17.37 30.14 11.00
CA ASN A 8 17.22 31.52 10.54
C ASN A 8 18.61 32.07 10.20
N PHE A 9 18.98 32.11 8.93
CA PHE A 9 20.07 32.97 8.48
C PHE A 9 19.52 34.36 8.19
N CYS A 10 19.36 35.18 9.22
CA CYS A 10 19.38 36.63 9.03
C CYS A 10 20.84 37.05 8.83
N THR A 11 21.30 37.13 7.58
CA THR A 11 22.56 37.85 7.32
C THR A 11 22.32 39.34 7.57
N PRO A 12 23.09 40.02 8.45
CA PRO A 12 23.06 41.47 8.53
C PRO A 12 23.43 42.04 7.17
N ALA A 13 22.61 42.95 6.65
CA ALA A 13 22.74 43.60 5.36
C ALA A 13 24.17 44.16 5.14
N SER A 14 25.06 43.39 4.53
CA SER A 14 26.37 43.88 4.08
C SER A 14 27.07 42.91 3.13
N LYS A 15 26.42 42.56 2.02
CA LYS A 15 27.09 42.31 0.73
C LYS A 15 26.03 42.30 -0.37
N LYS A 16 25.95 43.43 -1.09
CA LYS A 16 25.12 43.58 -2.28
C LYS A 16 25.58 42.58 -3.34
N PHE A 17 24.81 41.52 -3.55
CA PHE A 17 24.71 40.93 -4.89
C PHE A 17 23.85 41.89 -5.72
N SER A 18 24.42 42.39 -6.81
CA SER A 18 23.74 43.31 -7.71
C SER A 18 22.49 42.66 -8.32
N GLY A 19 21.31 43.12 -7.91
CA GLY A 19 20.09 43.01 -8.73
C GLY A 19 18.87 42.33 -8.12
N ILE A 20 18.91 41.79 -6.90
CA ILE A 20 17.72 41.20 -6.26
C ILE A 20 17.62 41.69 -4.81
N SER A 21 16.63 42.54 -4.52
CA SER A 21 16.15 42.75 -3.15
C SER A 21 15.17 41.63 -2.84
N GLY A 22 15.50 40.79 -1.86
CA GLY A 22 14.62 39.71 -1.42
C GLY A 22 15.32 38.81 -0.41
N CYS A 23 14.57 38.29 0.57
CA CYS A 23 15.06 37.29 1.52
C CYS A 23 15.28 35.95 0.79
N VAL A 24 16.51 35.46 0.74
CA VAL A 24 16.83 34.14 0.17
C VAL A 24 16.77 33.10 1.28
N PHE A 25 15.76 32.24 1.25
CA PHE A 25 15.71 31.05 2.11
C PHE A 25 16.40 29.88 1.40
N ALA A 26 17.48 29.37 1.97
CA ALA A 26 18.14 28.15 1.51
C ALA A 26 17.70 26.97 2.37
N VAL A 27 16.96 26.02 1.79
CA VAL A 27 16.61 24.75 2.45
C VAL A 27 17.65 23.71 2.02
N ALA A 28 18.49 23.27 2.95
CA ALA A 28 19.46 22.21 2.71
C ALA A 28 18.89 20.85 3.15
N TYR A 29 18.84 19.89 2.24
CA TYR A 29 18.47 18.51 2.53
C TYR A 29 19.70 17.71 3.00
N PHE A 30 19.56 16.99 4.12
CA PHE A 30 20.50 15.95 4.51
C PHE A 30 19.90 14.58 4.20
N ASN A 31 20.41 13.91 3.16
CA ASN A 31 20.17 12.48 3.00
C ASN A 31 21.04 11.74 4.01
N ASN A 32 20.43 11.26 5.09
CA ASN A 32 21.09 10.39 6.04
C ASN A 32 21.19 8.98 5.43
N THR A 33 22.22 8.71 4.64
CA THR A 33 22.66 7.33 4.37
C THR A 33 23.80 7.03 5.32
N HIS A 34 23.51 6.34 6.42
CA HIS A 34 24.56 5.68 7.17
C HIS A 34 25.20 4.61 6.27
N ASN A 35 26.54 4.67 6.19
CA ASN A 35 27.46 3.80 5.44
C ASN A 35 27.66 4.07 3.94
N LEU A 36 28.43 5.11 3.60
CA LEU A 36 29.36 5.08 2.46
C LEU A 36 30.67 5.84 2.80
N PRO A 37 31.83 5.43 2.25
CA PRO A 37 33.12 6.03 2.59
C PRO A 37 33.22 7.50 2.15
N ILE A 38 33.87 8.30 2.98
CA ILE A 38 34.16 9.72 2.79
C ILE A 38 35.12 9.90 1.60
N ASN A 39 34.58 9.95 0.38
CA ASN A 39 35.15 10.68 -0.76
C ASN A 39 34.28 10.47 -2.01
N LYS A 40 33.32 11.37 -2.23
CA LYS A 40 32.82 11.81 -3.55
C LYS A 40 31.80 12.92 -3.33
N SER A 41 32.14 14.12 -3.79
CA SER A 41 31.28 15.29 -3.82
C SER A 41 29.97 14.99 -4.58
N LYS A 42 28.85 14.83 -3.88
CA LYS A 42 27.52 14.86 -4.51
C LYS A 42 27.10 16.32 -4.68
N LYS A 43 26.80 16.72 -5.92
CA LYS A 43 26.17 18.00 -6.27
C LYS A 43 24.84 18.12 -5.52
N LEU A 44 24.71 19.13 -4.66
CA LEU A 44 23.41 19.64 -4.23
C LEU A 44 22.73 20.29 -5.45
N SER A 45 21.55 19.82 -5.84
CA SER A 45 20.68 20.59 -6.73
C SER A 45 19.91 21.62 -5.89
N LEU A 46 20.44 22.83 -5.80
CA LEU A 46 19.70 23.97 -5.27
C LEU A 46 18.69 24.42 -6.32
N GLN A 47 17.40 24.11 -6.13
CA GLN A 47 16.34 24.83 -6.82
C GLN A 47 16.22 26.21 -6.18
N HIS A 48 16.46 27.26 -6.96
CA HIS A 48 16.25 28.63 -6.52
C HIS A 48 14.75 28.94 -6.61
N VAL A 49 14.13 29.26 -5.49
CA VAL A 49 12.75 29.78 -5.46
C VAL A 49 12.87 31.28 -5.20
N ILE A 50 12.48 32.09 -6.18
CA ILE A 50 12.31 33.54 -6.01
C ILE A 50 10.90 33.74 -5.44
N ILE A 51 10.81 34.40 -4.28
CA ILE A 51 9.54 34.66 -3.58
C ILE A 51 9.41 36.19 -3.43
N ASP A 52 8.21 36.71 -3.71
CA ASP A 52 7.87 38.14 -3.69
C ASP A 52 7.87 38.72 -2.26
N ASP A 53 8.07 40.04 -2.14
CA ASP A 53 8.46 40.77 -0.92
C ASP A 53 7.35 40.92 0.16
N ASN A 54 6.26 40.18 0.06
CA ASN A 54 5.11 40.29 0.96
C ASN A 54 5.10 39.16 2.01
N GLU A 55 5.54 39.44 3.23
CA GLU A 55 5.72 38.46 4.33
C GLU A 55 4.49 37.55 4.59
N GLN A 56 3.27 38.09 4.51
CA GLN A 56 2.03 37.33 4.76
C GLN A 56 1.73 36.35 3.61
N GLU A 57 2.04 36.76 2.38
CA GLU A 57 1.85 35.96 1.16
C GLU A 57 2.96 34.90 1.03
N CYS A 58 4.16 35.23 1.50
CA CYS A 58 5.33 34.36 1.61
C CYS A 58 5.07 33.19 2.58
N SER A 59 4.49 33.47 3.76
CA SER A 59 4.07 32.43 4.70
C SER A 59 3.02 31.50 4.10
N ASN A 60 2.00 32.02 3.42
CA ASN A 60 0.94 31.21 2.79
C ASN A 60 1.44 30.43 1.56
N GLN A 61 2.32 31.00 0.74
CA GLN A 61 2.89 30.29 -0.42
C GLN A 61 3.90 29.21 -0.02
N LEU A 62 4.73 29.47 1.01
CA LEU A 62 5.60 28.45 1.60
C LEU A 62 4.78 27.38 2.30
N TYR A 63 3.75 27.75 3.07
CA TYR A 63 2.83 26.80 3.71
C TYR A 63 2.11 25.94 2.66
N ASN A 64 1.56 26.53 1.61
CA ASN A 64 0.91 25.77 0.52
C ASN A 64 1.89 24.89 -0.26
N LYS A 65 3.14 25.34 -0.52
CA LYS A 65 4.16 24.52 -1.18
C LYS A 65 4.75 23.41 -0.29
N PHE A 66 4.86 23.63 1.02
CA PHE A 66 5.32 22.62 1.98
C PHE A 66 4.21 21.62 2.35
N VAL A 67 2.96 22.06 2.43
CA VAL A 67 1.78 21.17 2.53
C VAL A 67 1.69 20.25 1.31
N PHE A 68 2.03 20.75 0.12
CA PHE A 68 2.15 19.95 -1.10
C PHE A 68 3.34 18.98 -1.14
N TRP A 69 4.29 19.08 -0.20
CA TRP A 69 5.45 18.20 -0.11
C TRP A 69 5.46 17.43 1.22
N ARG A 70 4.30 16.93 1.67
CA ARG A 70 4.30 15.74 2.52
C ARG A 70 4.58 14.54 1.60
N PRO A 71 5.58 13.69 1.87
CA PRO A 71 5.68 12.42 1.16
C PRO A 71 4.36 11.69 1.35
N MET A 72 3.71 11.30 0.24
CA MET A 72 2.46 10.54 0.32
C MET A 72 2.73 9.25 1.10
N PRO A 73 1.93 8.93 2.12
CA PRO A 73 2.05 7.65 2.80
C PRO A 73 1.81 6.50 1.82
N PHE A 74 2.30 5.31 2.16
CA PHE A 74 1.97 4.09 1.44
C PHE A 74 1.06 3.18 2.26
N ILE A 75 0.23 2.40 1.58
CA ILE A 75 -0.53 1.29 2.15
C ILE A 75 -0.13 -0.04 1.49
N GLU A 76 0.10 -1.06 2.31
CA GLU A 76 0.27 -2.46 1.91
C GLU A 76 -1.07 -3.17 2.15
N LEU A 77 -1.68 -3.78 1.13
CA LEU A 77 -3.01 -4.39 1.26
C LEU A 77 -3.01 -5.91 1.36
N HIS A 78 -1.84 -6.56 1.41
CA HIS A 78 -1.76 -8.02 1.55
C HIS A 78 -0.40 -8.43 2.13
N VAL A 79 -0.38 -8.87 3.39
CA VAL A 79 0.82 -9.42 4.05
C VAL A 79 0.45 -10.38 5.17
N HIS A 80 1.35 -11.31 5.45
CA HIS A 80 1.18 -12.37 6.43
C HIS A 80 2.20 -12.27 7.55
N THR A 81 1.87 -12.83 8.71
CA THR A 81 2.85 -13.07 9.77
C THR A 81 2.72 -14.48 10.31
N LYS A 82 3.78 -14.98 10.94
CA LYS A 82 3.73 -16.25 11.66
C LYS A 82 2.75 -16.27 12.85
N ALA A 83 2.18 -15.11 13.22
CA ALA A 83 1.19 -15.02 14.28
C ALA A 83 -0.18 -15.52 13.84
N GLY A 84 -0.49 -15.53 12.53
CA GLY A 84 -1.76 -16.01 11.99
C GLY A 84 -1.66 -16.84 10.71
N SER A 85 -0.47 -17.04 10.14
CA SER A 85 -0.22 -17.83 8.93
C SER A 85 0.97 -18.78 9.12
N ALA A 86 0.74 -20.08 8.95
CA ALA A 86 1.74 -21.12 9.26
C ALA A 86 2.91 -21.18 8.26
N ASP A 87 2.70 -20.64 7.07
CA ASP A 87 3.64 -20.52 5.96
C ASP A 87 4.44 -19.22 5.96
N SER A 88 4.13 -18.26 6.85
CA SER A 88 4.91 -17.04 7.00
C SER A 88 6.03 -17.20 8.02
N SER A 89 7.22 -16.68 7.70
CA SER A 89 8.36 -16.58 8.60
C SER A 89 8.44 -15.23 9.33
N ILE A 90 7.67 -14.24 8.87
CA ILE A 90 7.67 -12.86 9.36
C ILE A 90 7.15 -12.81 10.81
N SER A 91 7.95 -12.28 11.73
CA SER A 91 7.47 -11.94 13.07
C SER A 91 6.73 -10.60 13.06
N VAL A 92 5.82 -10.41 14.02
CA VAL A 92 5.13 -9.13 14.26
C VAL A 92 6.12 -7.95 14.36
N ASP A 93 7.21 -8.13 15.12
CA ASP A 93 8.25 -7.10 15.24
C ASP A 93 8.98 -6.83 13.93
N ALA A 94 9.25 -7.87 13.12
CA ALA A 94 9.91 -7.69 11.83
C ALA A 94 9.00 -6.92 10.86
N LEU A 95 7.71 -7.25 10.82
CA LEU A 95 6.71 -6.53 10.02
C LEU A 95 6.69 -5.04 10.40
N GLY A 96 6.48 -4.75 11.68
CA GLY A 96 6.37 -3.38 12.18
C GLY A 96 7.63 -2.57 11.99
N LYS A 97 8.81 -3.15 12.27
CA LYS A 97 10.10 -2.52 12.04
C LYS A 97 10.29 -2.17 10.56
N HIS A 98 10.06 -3.15 9.67
CA HIS A 98 10.32 -2.98 8.24
C HIS A 98 9.38 -1.93 7.63
N ALA A 99 8.08 -2.01 7.93
CA ALA A 99 7.10 -1.04 7.45
C ALA A 99 7.39 0.39 7.94
N SER A 100 7.74 0.55 9.22
CA SER A 100 8.10 1.84 9.79
C SER A 100 9.36 2.43 9.14
N GLU A 101 10.40 1.60 8.91
CA GLU A 101 11.64 2.01 8.24
C GLU A 101 11.43 2.39 6.77
N GLN A 102 10.53 1.71 6.06
CA GLN A 102 10.17 1.98 4.67
C GLN A 102 9.20 3.17 4.49
N GLY A 103 8.64 3.71 5.58
CA GLY A 103 7.62 4.76 5.53
C GLY A 103 6.24 4.28 5.05
N THR A 104 5.94 2.99 5.19
CA THR A 104 4.60 2.45 4.97
C THR A 104 3.71 2.93 6.13
N GLY A 105 2.64 3.66 5.80
CA GLY A 105 1.77 4.32 6.76
C GLY A 105 0.66 3.40 7.29
N ALA A 106 0.20 2.46 6.46
CA ALA A 106 -0.83 1.50 6.79
C ALA A 106 -0.54 0.10 6.22
N ILE A 107 -1.00 -0.93 6.91
CA ILE A 107 -0.89 -2.33 6.47
C ILE A 107 -2.21 -3.06 6.72
N LEU A 108 -2.67 -3.83 5.75
CA LEU A 108 -3.69 -4.86 5.93
C LEU A 108 -3.00 -6.22 6.12
N VAL A 109 -3.08 -6.76 7.34
CA VAL A 109 -2.57 -8.09 7.67
C VAL A 109 -3.69 -9.11 7.41
N ALA A 110 -3.51 -9.95 6.40
CA ALA A 110 -4.53 -10.85 5.85
C ALA A 110 -4.20 -12.31 6.16
N GLU A 111 -4.19 -12.67 7.43
CA GLU A 111 -3.71 -14.00 7.85
C GLU A 111 -4.60 -15.15 7.37
N HIS A 112 -4.04 -16.35 7.23
CA HIS A 112 -4.79 -17.53 6.79
C HIS A 112 -5.70 -18.14 7.87
N TRP A 113 -5.37 -18.01 9.16
CA TRP A 113 -6.00 -18.82 10.23
C TRP A 113 -6.83 -18.03 11.23
N ARG A 114 -6.59 -16.72 11.35
CA ARG A 114 -7.28 -15.88 12.33
C ARG A 114 -7.22 -14.41 11.95
N VAL A 115 -8.21 -13.66 12.38
CA VAL A 115 -8.14 -12.20 12.38
C VAL A 115 -7.42 -11.72 13.66
N TRP A 116 -6.62 -10.65 13.55
CA TRP A 116 -6.01 -10.01 14.71
C TRP A 116 -7.04 -9.26 15.55
N THR A 117 -6.94 -9.38 16.87
CA THR A 117 -7.79 -8.64 17.82
C THR A 117 -7.45 -7.16 17.84
N GLU A 118 -8.42 -6.30 18.17
CA GLU A 118 -8.20 -4.84 18.33
C GLU A 118 -7.04 -4.51 19.28
N TRP A 119 -6.83 -5.34 20.31
CA TRP A 119 -5.71 -5.17 21.24
C TRP A 119 -4.35 -5.42 20.58
N GLU A 120 -4.23 -6.46 19.74
CA GLU A 120 -3.01 -6.72 18.98
C GLU A 120 -2.74 -5.60 17.97
N GLN A 121 -3.78 -5.14 17.27
CA GLN A 121 -3.70 -4.02 16.31
C GLN A 121 -3.21 -2.75 17.03
N SER A 122 -3.85 -2.37 18.14
CA SER A 122 -3.49 -1.18 18.92
C SER A 122 -2.06 -1.27 19.50
N GLY A 123 -1.65 -2.45 19.96
CA GLY A 123 -0.29 -2.69 20.44
C GLY A 123 0.76 -2.52 19.34
N PHE A 124 0.49 -3.06 18.16
CA PHE A 124 1.34 -2.89 16.98
C PHE A 124 1.45 -1.42 16.57
N GLU A 125 0.30 -0.73 16.45
CA GLU A 125 0.24 0.68 16.07
C GLU A 125 1.02 1.56 17.04
N ALA A 126 0.85 1.34 18.35
CA ALA A 126 1.56 2.09 19.39
C ALA A 126 3.07 1.86 19.37
N GLN A 127 3.52 0.64 19.04
CA GLN A 127 4.93 0.29 19.00
C GLN A 127 5.63 0.83 17.75
N TRP A 128 4.99 0.76 16.58
CA TRP A 128 5.64 0.99 15.29
C TRP A 128 5.22 2.28 14.58
N GLY A 129 4.12 2.90 15.01
CA GLY A 129 3.58 4.10 14.37
C GLY A 129 3.03 3.83 12.97
N VAL A 130 2.59 2.60 12.70
CA VAL A 130 2.03 2.15 11.43
C VAL A 130 0.61 1.66 11.69
N LYS A 131 -0.38 2.21 10.97
CA LYS A 131 -1.79 1.81 11.07
C LYS A 131 -1.93 0.34 10.66
N LEU A 132 -2.64 -0.46 11.45
CA LEU A 132 -2.86 -1.87 11.13
C LEU A 132 -4.35 -2.16 10.98
N PHE A 133 -4.69 -2.80 9.88
CA PHE A 133 -6.00 -3.37 9.61
C PHE A 133 -5.86 -4.89 9.59
N ALA A 134 -6.88 -5.58 10.08
CA ALA A 134 -6.90 -7.04 10.11
C ALA A 134 -7.93 -7.59 9.13
N ALA A 135 -7.53 -8.61 8.39
CA ALA A 135 -8.35 -9.39 7.47
C ALA A 135 -8.04 -10.89 7.62
N LEU A 136 -8.85 -11.72 6.97
CA LEU A 136 -8.57 -13.15 6.81
C LEU A 136 -8.40 -13.46 5.32
N GLU A 137 -7.30 -14.09 4.92
CA GLU A 137 -7.17 -14.68 3.59
C GLU A 137 -7.69 -16.13 3.62
N GLN A 138 -8.94 -16.31 3.15
CA GLN A 138 -9.60 -17.59 3.12
C GLN A 138 -9.25 -18.37 1.85
N THR A 139 -8.63 -19.53 2.01
CA THR A 139 -8.44 -20.50 0.93
C THR A 139 -9.76 -21.21 0.60
N THR A 140 -10.05 -21.35 -0.70
CA THR A 140 -11.27 -21.99 -1.22
C THR A 140 -10.97 -22.86 -2.44
N ASP A 141 -12.01 -23.45 -3.03
CA ASP A 141 -11.97 -24.16 -4.31
C ASP A 141 -11.78 -23.26 -5.54
N GLU A 142 -11.86 -21.94 -5.40
CA GLU A 142 -11.61 -20.95 -6.47
C GLU A 142 -10.35 -20.10 -6.22
N GLY A 143 -9.44 -20.59 -5.36
CA GLY A 143 -8.27 -19.83 -4.92
C GLY A 143 -8.55 -19.07 -3.62
N HIS A 144 -7.92 -17.91 -3.46
CA HIS A 144 -7.89 -17.19 -2.19
C HIS A 144 -8.72 -15.90 -2.21
N PHE A 145 -9.33 -15.58 -1.07
CA PHE A 145 -10.13 -14.38 -0.89
C PHE A 145 -9.72 -13.67 0.38
N ILE A 146 -9.35 -12.39 0.29
CA ILE A 146 -9.14 -11.55 1.47
C ILE A 146 -10.51 -11.02 1.90
N VAL A 147 -10.85 -11.26 3.16
CA VAL A 147 -12.14 -10.87 3.75
C VAL A 147 -11.89 -9.88 4.88
N ILE A 148 -12.42 -8.66 4.72
CA ILE A 148 -12.37 -7.58 5.72
C ILE A 148 -13.73 -7.49 6.41
N GLY A 149 -13.75 -7.52 7.74
CA GLY A 149 -14.98 -7.51 8.56
C GLY A 149 -15.13 -8.64 9.58
N PRO A 150 -14.65 -9.88 9.34
CA PRO A 150 -14.76 -10.97 10.31
C PRO A 150 -14.08 -10.63 11.64
N GLN A 151 -14.61 -11.15 12.73
CA GLN A 151 -14.07 -10.94 14.07
C GLN A 151 -13.03 -12.01 14.43
N SER A 152 -12.17 -11.73 15.42
CA SER A 152 -11.21 -12.72 15.92
C SER A 152 -11.92 -13.98 16.42
N GLY A 153 -11.51 -15.15 15.92
CA GLY A 153 -12.09 -16.46 16.26
C GLY A 153 -13.27 -16.88 15.38
N GLU A 154 -13.71 -16.01 14.46
CA GLU A 154 -14.71 -16.37 13.46
C GLU A 154 -14.14 -17.36 12.44
N THR A 155 -14.97 -18.30 11.98
CA THR A 155 -14.60 -19.30 10.96
C THR A 155 -15.39 -19.04 9.69
N LEU A 156 -14.69 -18.84 8.57
CA LEU A 156 -15.33 -18.62 7.28
C LEU A 156 -15.51 -19.93 6.50
N PRO A 157 -16.50 -20.02 5.60
CA PRO A 157 -16.66 -21.16 4.71
C PRO A 157 -15.46 -21.34 3.77
N SER A 158 -15.05 -22.59 3.53
CA SER A 158 -13.92 -22.93 2.65
C SER A 158 -14.30 -23.23 1.20
N THR A 159 -15.53 -22.91 0.79
CA THR A 159 -16.01 -23.05 -0.60
C THR A 159 -16.41 -21.65 -1.07
N ALA A 160 -15.94 -21.22 -2.24
CA ALA A 160 -16.09 -19.85 -2.73
C ALA A 160 -17.55 -19.40 -2.75
N SER A 161 -18.45 -20.22 -3.32
CA SER A 161 -19.89 -19.93 -3.34
C SER A 161 -20.49 -19.69 -1.95
N LYS A 162 -20.16 -20.53 -0.96
CA LYS A 162 -20.63 -20.39 0.43
C LYS A 162 -19.98 -19.22 1.13
N LEU A 163 -18.69 -18.96 0.85
CA LEU A 163 -17.96 -17.83 1.39
C LEU A 163 -18.62 -16.52 0.95
N LEU A 164 -18.88 -16.37 -0.35
CA LEU A 164 -19.47 -15.15 -0.93
C LEU A 164 -20.92 -14.94 -0.47
N GLU A 165 -21.69 -16.01 -0.29
CA GLU A 165 -23.01 -15.92 0.35
C GLU A 165 -22.91 -15.47 1.81
N TYR A 166 -21.97 -16.05 2.55
CA TYR A 166 -21.72 -15.72 3.96
C TYR A 166 -21.27 -14.28 4.14
N THR A 167 -20.30 -13.81 3.35
CA THR A 167 -19.78 -12.44 3.42
C THR A 167 -20.86 -11.43 3.06
N LYS A 168 -21.67 -11.71 2.03
CA LYS A 168 -22.82 -10.88 1.66
C LYS A 168 -23.84 -10.75 2.81
N ASN A 169 -24.19 -11.86 3.46
CA ASN A 169 -25.16 -11.86 4.56
C ASN A 169 -24.64 -11.13 5.81
N ASN A 170 -23.32 -11.10 6.02
CA ASN A 170 -22.67 -10.41 7.13
C ASN A 170 -22.13 -9.02 6.77
N GLN A 171 -22.35 -8.55 5.53
CA GLN A 171 -21.88 -7.25 5.02
C GLN A 171 -20.35 -7.09 5.10
N TYR A 172 -19.60 -8.16 4.84
CA TYR A 172 -18.14 -8.14 4.76
C TYR A 172 -17.68 -7.74 3.37
N PHE A 173 -16.49 -7.14 3.31
CA PHE A 173 -15.86 -6.73 2.07
C PHE A 173 -14.91 -7.83 1.59
N VAL A 174 -14.99 -8.18 0.31
CA VAL A 174 -14.24 -9.31 -0.27
C VAL A 174 -13.38 -8.86 -1.45
N ILE A 175 -12.10 -9.21 -1.38
CA ILE A 175 -11.14 -9.05 -2.47
C ILE A 175 -10.80 -10.45 -3.00
N TRP A 176 -10.92 -10.67 -4.31
CA TRP A 176 -10.33 -11.89 -4.90
C TRP A 176 -8.81 -11.70 -4.97
N ALA A 177 -8.08 -12.43 -4.12
CA ALA A 177 -6.64 -12.36 -4.04
C ALA A 177 -6.01 -13.14 -5.20
N HIS A 178 -5.03 -12.51 -5.84
CA HIS A 178 -4.20 -13.06 -6.93
C HIS A 178 -4.92 -14.09 -7.82
N PRO A 179 -6.07 -13.72 -8.45
CA PRO A 179 -7.02 -14.67 -9.03
C PRO A 179 -6.45 -15.56 -10.13
N PHE A 180 -5.35 -15.14 -10.76
CA PHE A 180 -4.67 -15.86 -11.84
C PHE A 180 -3.36 -16.52 -11.42
N ARG A 181 -3.05 -16.60 -10.11
CA ARG A 181 -1.87 -17.33 -9.64
C ARG A 181 -1.92 -18.79 -10.09
N HIS A 182 -0.82 -19.31 -10.61
CA HIS A 182 -0.69 -20.63 -11.24
C HIS A 182 -1.52 -20.83 -12.51
N PHE A 183 -2.09 -19.78 -13.11
CA PHE A 183 -2.88 -19.91 -14.34
C PHE A 183 -2.08 -20.52 -15.49
N PHE A 184 -0.78 -20.21 -15.61
CA PHE A 184 0.06 -20.72 -16.71
C PHE A 184 0.85 -21.98 -16.36
N ASP A 185 0.69 -22.51 -15.15
CA ASP A 185 1.40 -23.71 -14.70
C ASP A 185 0.87 -24.99 -15.35
N ALA A 186 1.65 -26.07 -15.23
CA ALA A 186 1.27 -27.37 -15.73
C ALA A 186 -0.02 -27.90 -15.07
N VAL A 187 -0.77 -28.70 -15.82
CA VAL A 187 -1.99 -29.36 -15.34
C VAL A 187 -1.67 -30.21 -14.10
N GLY A 188 -2.34 -29.91 -12.97
CA GLY A 188 -2.13 -30.56 -11.68
C GLY A 188 -1.52 -29.67 -10.59
N ALA A 189 -1.03 -28.48 -10.93
CA ALA A 189 -0.83 -27.41 -9.95
C ALA A 189 -2.18 -26.96 -9.35
N SER A 190 -2.18 -26.25 -8.22
CA SER A 190 -3.37 -25.62 -7.62
C SER A 190 -3.86 -24.46 -8.49
N ARG A 191 -4.30 -24.78 -9.71
CA ARG A 191 -4.67 -23.82 -10.74
C ARG A 191 -5.99 -23.13 -10.39
N PRO A 192 -6.16 -21.89 -10.84
CA PRO A 192 -7.40 -21.16 -10.64
C PRO A 192 -8.52 -21.78 -11.51
N PRO A 193 -9.81 -21.46 -11.23
CA PRO A 193 -10.96 -22.16 -11.79
C PRO A 193 -11.29 -21.73 -13.23
N PHE A 194 -10.28 -21.63 -14.09
CA PHE A 194 -10.41 -21.11 -15.45
C PHE A 194 -9.90 -22.10 -16.50
N ALA A 195 -10.51 -22.07 -17.69
CA ALA A 195 -10.01 -22.80 -18.84
C ALA A 195 -8.75 -22.10 -19.40
N MET A 196 -7.75 -22.89 -19.79
CA MET A 196 -6.47 -22.36 -20.28
C MET A 196 -6.58 -21.55 -21.58
N ASP A 197 -7.54 -21.93 -22.40
CA ASP A 197 -7.82 -21.39 -23.73
C ASP A 197 -8.94 -20.35 -23.70
N ALA A 198 -9.42 -19.97 -22.51
CA ALA A 198 -10.44 -18.94 -22.35
C ALA A 198 -9.96 -17.59 -22.89
N THR A 199 -10.85 -16.87 -23.58
CA THR A 199 -10.60 -15.47 -23.95
C THR A 199 -10.72 -14.54 -22.74
N LEU A 200 -10.23 -13.30 -22.86
CA LEU A 200 -10.37 -12.31 -21.79
C LEU A 200 -11.84 -12.07 -21.40
N GLU A 201 -12.75 -12.07 -22.38
CA GLU A 201 -14.19 -11.92 -22.15
C GLU A 201 -14.77 -13.13 -21.40
N GLU A 202 -14.32 -14.34 -21.71
CA GLU A 202 -14.76 -15.56 -21.01
C GLU A 202 -14.24 -15.59 -19.57
N LEU A 203 -13.00 -15.15 -19.34
CA LEU A 203 -12.44 -14.99 -17.99
C LEU A 203 -13.20 -13.92 -17.20
N ALA A 204 -13.44 -12.75 -17.79
CA ALA A 204 -14.18 -11.66 -17.16
C ALA A 204 -15.65 -12.03 -16.87
N ALA A 205 -16.24 -12.93 -17.66
CA ALA A 205 -17.60 -13.42 -17.45
C ALA A 205 -17.72 -14.44 -16.29
N HIS A 206 -16.62 -14.82 -15.63
CA HIS A 206 -16.67 -15.74 -14.50
C HIS A 206 -17.56 -15.17 -13.37
N PRO A 207 -18.57 -15.92 -12.88
CA PRO A 207 -19.59 -15.40 -11.96
C PRO A 207 -19.03 -14.74 -10.70
N THR A 208 -17.93 -15.25 -10.17
CA THR A 208 -17.27 -14.76 -8.96
C THR A 208 -16.83 -13.31 -9.06
N PHE A 209 -16.42 -12.82 -10.23
CA PHE A 209 -16.07 -11.40 -10.42
C PHE A 209 -17.26 -10.47 -10.12
N SER A 210 -18.50 -10.93 -10.36
CA SER A 210 -19.68 -10.14 -10.04
C SER A 210 -19.98 -10.08 -8.53
N LEU A 211 -19.49 -11.07 -7.77
CA LEU A 211 -19.80 -11.28 -6.36
C LEU A 211 -18.75 -10.70 -5.39
N VAL A 212 -17.53 -10.45 -5.84
CA VAL A 212 -16.48 -9.78 -5.05
C VAL A 212 -16.58 -8.27 -5.13
N ASP A 213 -16.03 -7.57 -4.14
CA ASP A 213 -16.03 -6.11 -4.08
C ASP A 213 -14.82 -5.50 -4.77
N ALA A 214 -13.68 -6.19 -4.76
CA ALA A 214 -12.46 -5.76 -5.45
C ALA A 214 -11.63 -6.94 -5.98
N ILE A 215 -10.63 -6.63 -6.82
CA ILE A 215 -9.74 -7.61 -7.45
C ILE A 215 -8.29 -7.23 -7.14
N GLU A 216 -7.48 -8.18 -6.67
CA GLU A 216 -6.03 -7.96 -6.57
C GLU A 216 -5.39 -8.15 -7.96
N ILE A 217 -4.97 -7.05 -8.58
CA ILE A 217 -4.45 -7.05 -9.96
C ILE A 217 -2.93 -7.15 -10.03
N GLU A 218 -2.24 -6.86 -8.93
CA GLU A 218 -0.80 -6.97 -8.84
C GLU A 218 -0.38 -7.54 -7.51
N ASN A 219 0.22 -8.73 -7.56
CA ASN A 219 0.70 -9.45 -6.40
C ASN A 219 2.18 -9.80 -6.60
N ALA A 220 3.04 -9.53 -5.60
CA ALA A 220 4.49 -9.77 -5.74
C ALA A 220 4.86 -11.26 -5.82
N GLY A 221 4.03 -12.15 -5.29
CA GLY A 221 4.17 -13.61 -5.40
C GLY A 221 3.71 -14.18 -6.74
N CYS A 222 3.11 -13.37 -7.62
CA CYS A 222 2.71 -13.77 -8.97
C CYS A 222 3.76 -13.38 -10.01
N THR A 223 3.80 -14.14 -11.10
CA THR A 223 4.60 -13.78 -12.28
C THR A 223 4.02 -12.53 -12.96
N GLU A 224 4.87 -11.81 -13.71
CA GLU A 224 4.43 -10.65 -14.50
C GLU A 224 3.29 -11.00 -15.47
N ARG A 225 3.29 -12.23 -16.01
CA ARG A 225 2.26 -12.70 -16.94
C ARG A 225 0.91 -12.88 -16.26
N GLU A 226 0.89 -13.38 -15.02
CA GLU A 226 -0.33 -13.55 -14.22
C GLU A 226 -0.90 -12.20 -13.79
N ASN A 227 -0.04 -11.29 -13.33
CA ASN A 227 -0.46 -9.92 -13.01
C ASN A 227 -0.97 -9.17 -14.25
N SER A 228 -0.33 -9.36 -15.41
CA SER A 228 -0.81 -8.79 -16.69
C SER A 228 -2.20 -9.32 -17.04
N LEU A 229 -2.44 -10.62 -16.89
CA LEU A 229 -3.76 -11.22 -17.12
C LEU A 229 -4.81 -10.66 -16.14
N ALA A 230 -4.45 -10.50 -14.87
CA ALA A 230 -5.33 -9.91 -13.86
C ALA A 230 -5.73 -8.47 -14.20
N LEU A 231 -4.76 -7.66 -14.66
CA LEU A 231 -4.99 -6.31 -15.12
C LEU A 231 -5.88 -6.26 -16.37
N GLU A 232 -5.57 -7.06 -17.40
CA GLU A 232 -6.34 -7.12 -18.65
C GLU A 232 -7.79 -7.55 -18.43
N VAL A 233 -8.02 -8.57 -17.60
CA VAL A 233 -9.39 -8.99 -17.23
C VAL A 233 -10.08 -7.88 -16.43
N SER A 234 -9.38 -7.22 -15.50
CA SER A 234 -9.95 -6.13 -14.72
C SER A 234 -10.30 -4.90 -15.56
N GLN A 235 -9.68 -4.68 -16.73
CA GLN A 235 -10.07 -3.60 -17.66
C GLN A 235 -11.47 -3.82 -18.25
N LEU A 236 -11.93 -5.07 -18.33
CA LEU A 236 -13.28 -5.41 -18.76
C LEU A 236 -14.30 -5.33 -17.60
N LEU A 237 -13.83 -5.10 -16.38
CA LEU A 237 -14.63 -5.10 -15.16
C LEU A 237 -14.62 -3.71 -14.52
N THR A 238 -15.80 -3.16 -14.19
CA THR A 238 -15.90 -1.89 -13.47
C THR A 238 -15.81 -2.12 -11.95
N LYS A 239 -14.75 -2.80 -11.50
CA LYS A 239 -14.52 -3.16 -10.11
C LYS A 239 -13.32 -2.39 -9.55
N PRO A 240 -13.35 -2.04 -8.26
CA PRO A 240 -12.17 -1.63 -7.52
C PRO A 240 -11.03 -2.64 -7.64
N VAL A 241 -9.80 -2.15 -7.59
CA VAL A 241 -8.58 -2.94 -7.71
C VAL A 241 -7.65 -2.70 -6.54
N THR A 242 -6.87 -3.71 -6.19
CA THR A 242 -5.87 -3.67 -5.13
C THR A 242 -4.55 -4.27 -5.59
N VAL A 243 -3.49 -4.02 -4.81
CA VAL A 243 -2.18 -4.64 -5.01
C VAL A 243 -1.61 -5.03 -3.66
N GLY A 244 -0.77 -6.05 -3.62
CA GLY A 244 -0.24 -6.57 -2.37
C GLY A 244 1.07 -7.32 -2.55
N SER A 245 1.95 -7.28 -1.54
CA SER A 245 3.17 -8.07 -1.59
C SER A 245 2.89 -9.56 -1.41
N ASP A 246 1.84 -9.91 -0.66
CA ASP A 246 1.61 -11.26 -0.17
C ASP A 246 2.87 -11.83 0.49
N ALA A 247 3.53 -10.95 1.26
CA ALA A 247 4.83 -11.27 1.84
C ALA A 247 4.69 -12.31 2.95
N HIS A 248 5.46 -13.38 2.78
CA HIS A 248 5.65 -14.46 3.75
C HIS A 248 7.07 -14.47 4.35
N ASP A 249 7.99 -13.70 3.77
CA ASP A 249 9.36 -13.49 4.23
C ASP A 249 9.69 -12.00 4.31
N VAL A 250 10.61 -11.64 5.21
CA VAL A 250 10.92 -10.23 5.55
C VAL A 250 11.38 -9.44 4.33
N GLU A 251 12.07 -10.08 3.40
CA GLU A 251 12.60 -9.50 2.17
C GLU A 251 11.50 -9.02 1.20
N HIS A 252 10.28 -9.56 1.32
CA HIS A 252 9.17 -9.23 0.43
C HIS A 252 8.23 -8.15 1.00
N ILE A 253 8.41 -7.75 2.26
CA ILE A 253 7.58 -6.70 2.87
C ILE A 253 7.74 -5.40 2.08
N GLY A 254 6.62 -4.79 1.66
CA GLY A 254 6.64 -3.56 0.87
C GLY A 254 6.97 -3.76 -0.61
N ALA A 255 7.09 -5.01 -1.10
CA ALA A 255 7.37 -5.29 -2.51
C ALA A 255 6.26 -4.76 -3.44
N ARG A 256 5.02 -4.62 -2.94
CA ARG A 256 3.90 -3.95 -3.60
C ARG A 256 3.09 -3.17 -2.59
N ARG A 257 2.94 -1.87 -2.81
CA ARG A 257 2.23 -0.94 -1.93
C ARG A 257 1.73 0.25 -2.74
N LEU A 258 0.62 0.84 -2.31
CA LEU A 258 -0.01 1.96 -2.99
C LEU A 258 0.33 3.27 -2.29
N PRO A 259 0.79 4.30 -3.01
CA PRO A 259 0.82 5.63 -2.45
C PRO A 259 -0.63 6.12 -2.27
N ILE A 260 -0.92 6.68 -1.09
CA ILE A 260 -2.27 7.11 -0.70
C ILE A 260 -2.24 8.57 -0.24
N PRO A 261 -3.34 9.31 -0.44
CA PRO A 261 -3.39 10.72 -0.05
C PRO A 261 -3.32 10.88 1.48
N GLU A 262 -3.96 9.97 2.21
CA GLU A 262 -4.05 9.96 3.66
C GLU A 262 -4.16 8.53 4.17
N ILE A 263 -3.66 8.29 5.39
CA ILE A 263 -3.77 7.01 6.08
C ILE A 263 -5.21 6.86 6.58
N PRO A 264 -5.95 5.79 6.20
CA PRO A 264 -7.27 5.54 6.76
C PRO A 264 -7.18 5.35 8.28
N GLN A 265 -8.12 5.92 9.04
CA GLN A 265 -8.12 5.87 10.50
C GLN A 265 -8.89 4.68 11.05
N ASP A 266 -9.88 4.18 10.30
CA ASP A 266 -10.68 3.02 10.65
C ASP A 266 -11.05 2.19 9.40
N THR A 267 -11.74 1.08 9.63
CA THR A 267 -12.13 0.16 8.56
C THR A 267 -13.06 0.82 7.54
N THR A 268 -13.92 1.76 7.95
CA THR A 268 -14.83 2.45 7.03
C THR A 268 -14.03 3.26 6.02
N GLU A 269 -13.08 4.06 6.49
CA GLU A 269 -12.19 4.85 5.62
C GLU A 269 -11.31 3.95 4.74
N LEU A 270 -10.89 2.78 5.24
CA LEU A 270 -10.16 1.80 4.43
C LEU A 270 -11.02 1.29 3.27
N LEU A 271 -12.28 0.93 3.53
CA LEU A 271 -13.18 0.44 2.49
C LEU A 271 -13.51 1.53 1.48
N GLU A 272 -13.73 2.78 1.91
CA GLU A 272 -13.93 3.93 1.02
C GLU A 272 -12.69 4.17 0.14
N LEU A 273 -11.49 4.07 0.72
CA LEU A 273 -10.24 4.13 -0.03
C LEU A 273 -10.20 3.05 -1.09
N ILE A 274 -10.38 1.76 -0.72
CA ILE A 274 -10.32 0.65 -1.67
C ILE A 274 -11.36 0.82 -2.77
N GLN A 275 -12.60 1.19 -2.44
CA GLN A 275 -13.66 1.44 -3.41
C GLN A 275 -13.33 2.56 -4.41
N SER A 276 -12.52 3.53 -4.01
CA SER A 276 -12.06 4.62 -4.90
C SER A 276 -10.94 4.20 -5.86
N LEU A 277 -10.25 3.07 -5.60
CA LEU A 277 -9.16 2.54 -6.43
C LEU A 277 -9.73 1.87 -7.68
N SER A 278 -10.13 2.65 -8.67
CA SER A 278 -10.42 2.14 -10.02
C SER A 278 -9.17 2.17 -10.88
N LEU A 279 -9.15 1.41 -11.99
CA LEU A 279 -8.06 1.46 -12.96
C LEU A 279 -7.80 2.86 -13.53
N GLU A 280 -8.82 3.72 -13.57
CA GLU A 280 -8.70 5.11 -14.02
C GLU A 280 -8.04 6.03 -12.98
N ASN A 281 -8.21 5.70 -11.69
CA ASN A 281 -7.78 6.52 -10.55
C ASN A 281 -6.59 5.94 -9.80
N MET A 282 -6.10 4.77 -10.21
CA MET A 282 -4.97 4.12 -9.57
C MET A 282 -3.71 5.01 -9.66
N PRO A 283 -3.04 5.27 -8.53
CA PRO A 283 -1.78 5.98 -8.55
C PRO A 283 -0.79 5.26 -9.47
N ASN A 284 -0.07 6.01 -10.30
CA ASN A 284 0.94 5.41 -11.16
C ASN A 284 1.98 4.70 -10.29
N LEU A 285 2.03 3.37 -10.40
CA LEU A 285 2.83 2.51 -9.54
C LEU A 285 4.33 2.67 -9.75
N GLY A 286 4.77 3.46 -10.74
CA GLY A 286 6.15 3.91 -10.90
C GLY A 286 7.16 2.76 -10.82
N GLN A 287 7.45 2.13 -11.96
CA GLN A 287 8.47 1.07 -12.12
C GLN A 287 9.75 1.30 -11.32
#